data_AF-A0A660HR53-F1
#
_entry.id   AF-A0A660HR53-F1
#
_cell.length_a   1.000
_cell.length_b   1.000
_cell.length_c   1.000
_cell.angle_alpha   90.00
_cell.angle_beta   90.00
_cell.angle_gamma   90.00
#
_symmetry.space_group_name_H-M   'P 1'
#
loop_
_entity.id
_entity.type
_entity.pdbx_description
1 polymer ?
#
loop_
_entity_poly.entity_id
_entity_poly.type
_entity_poly.pdbx_seq_one_letter_code
_entity_poly.pdbx_strand_id
1 'polypeptide(L)'
;MSEQRSVPLRKHLMNLKPCRHGGLIQETSETYRIPESEILDFSANFNPLGNPFEHPESGLNFDEVLKNGFKKLTEYPDNRYLEFREAAARFVGLGVAPQNIIPGNGSTEIIRLVVECVVEKGDLVLLPQPTFGEYEMQCRIMGAELQYPNQDEVETLPDELLEKAKILFICNPNNPTGKLRTRNEIKALAERCAKHKTLLFVDEAFIELSDPSQSIADLPISSNYVFVMRSLTKDFAIPGIRIGFGIASPEVAEILDTARLSWNLGTLANAMGTALLNIEGGVENPYLKKARLMIREEGEKLKAKLDRIRGFKAGEVNVNFIFVNISKFMLDSTELSARLAAHGVLVRDCSSFHGLGKDYIRVAVRTAEENDKLIAAIGDVITQWGKEQAKSELQHVIEKASEEGIGGRKTCEYYPCHFEGQNCTFCFCPFYPCENERTGGKWIESSRGGKVWSCVDCHLVHKKETAQKILDCLMQEGDTDELVKVAWKKVMEPIL
;
A
#
# COMPACT_ATOMS: atom_id res chain seq x y z
N MET A 1 -29.41 21.16 -4.76
CA MET A 1 -29.73 19.91 -5.48
C MET A 1 -29.42 20.14 -6.95
N SER A 2 -28.23 19.74 -7.42
CA SER A 2 -27.84 19.99 -8.81
C SER A 2 -28.72 19.16 -9.75
N GLU A 3 -29.24 19.79 -10.80
CA GLU A 3 -29.95 19.15 -11.90
C GLU A 3 -29.21 17.87 -12.31
N GLN A 4 -29.85 16.72 -12.12
CA GLN A 4 -29.35 15.45 -12.62
C GLN A 4 -29.20 15.59 -14.13
N ARG A 5 -27.96 15.54 -14.62
CA ARG A 5 -27.67 15.51 -16.05
C ARG A 5 -28.59 14.46 -16.70
N SER A 6 -29.44 14.87 -17.64
CA SER A 6 -30.38 13.99 -18.36
C SER A 6 -29.63 13.10 -19.37
N VAL A 7 -28.65 12.33 -18.90
CA VAL A 7 -27.88 11.40 -19.73
C VAL A 7 -28.57 10.05 -19.66
N PRO A 8 -28.78 9.33 -20.79
CA PRO A 8 -29.42 8.01 -20.82
C PRO A 8 -28.50 6.90 -20.26
N LEU A 9 -27.95 7.10 -19.07
CA LEU A 9 -27.09 6.15 -18.35
C LEU A 9 -27.85 5.54 -17.17
N ARG A 10 -27.43 4.35 -16.74
CA ARG A 10 -27.98 3.68 -15.55
C ARG A 10 -27.82 4.61 -14.34
N LYS A 11 -28.93 4.93 -13.66
CA LYS A 11 -28.98 5.93 -12.57
C LYS A 11 -27.97 5.66 -11.46
N HIS A 12 -27.76 4.40 -11.09
CA HIS A 12 -26.85 4.03 -10.01
C HIS A 12 -25.37 4.27 -10.33
N LEU A 13 -25.00 4.45 -11.61
CA LEU A 13 -23.64 4.79 -12.01
C LEU A 13 -23.31 6.27 -11.82
N MET A 14 -24.32 7.16 -11.78
CA MET A 14 -24.12 8.61 -11.79
C MET A 14 -23.37 9.14 -10.55
N ASN A 15 -23.39 8.40 -9.44
CA ASN A 15 -22.77 8.79 -8.18
C ASN A 15 -21.55 7.93 -7.83
N LEU A 16 -21.15 6.99 -8.69
CA LEU A 16 -19.97 6.17 -8.43
C LEU A 16 -18.70 6.99 -8.63
N LYS A 17 -17.79 6.88 -7.67
CA LYS A 17 -16.45 7.44 -7.76
C LYS A 17 -15.47 6.34 -8.18
N PRO A 18 -14.47 6.64 -9.03
CA PRO A 18 -13.44 5.68 -9.37
C PRO A 18 -12.72 5.17 -8.12
N CYS A 19 -12.34 3.89 -8.12
CA CYS A 19 -11.47 3.33 -7.10
C CYS A 19 -10.10 4.03 -7.15
N ARG A 20 -9.55 4.35 -5.98
CA ARG A 20 -8.20 4.93 -5.87
C ARG A 20 -7.16 3.82 -5.78
N HIS A 21 -6.07 3.98 -6.53
CA HIS A 21 -4.95 3.04 -6.61
C HIS A 21 -3.63 3.73 -6.26
N GLY A 22 -2.58 2.94 -5.99
CA GLY A 22 -1.20 3.45 -5.94
C GLY A 22 -0.59 3.59 -7.33
N GLY A 23 0.71 3.85 -7.41
CA GLY A 23 1.43 3.99 -8.68
C GLY A 23 1.26 5.36 -9.34
N LEU A 24 1.02 6.41 -8.56
CA LEU A 24 0.75 7.77 -9.05
C LEU A 24 2.04 8.56 -9.36
N ILE A 25 2.99 7.92 -10.04
CA ILE A 25 4.32 8.50 -10.34
C ILE A 25 4.18 9.77 -11.18
N GLN A 26 3.43 9.71 -12.29
CA GLN A 26 3.24 10.85 -13.17
C GLN A 26 2.53 12.02 -12.46
N GLU A 27 1.42 11.76 -11.76
CA GLU A 27 0.69 12.78 -11.00
C GLU A 27 1.58 13.45 -9.94
N THR A 28 2.42 12.67 -9.28
CA THR A 28 3.39 13.17 -8.29
C THR A 28 4.47 14.02 -8.93
N SER A 29 5.01 13.56 -10.07
CA SER A 29 6.00 14.29 -10.85
C SER A 29 5.48 15.66 -11.27
N GLU A 30 4.24 15.71 -11.79
CA GLU A 30 3.58 16.95 -12.19
C GLU A 30 3.30 17.88 -11.00
N THR A 31 2.85 17.33 -9.87
CA THR A 31 2.48 18.09 -8.68
C THR A 31 3.69 18.72 -7.98
N TYR A 32 4.76 17.94 -7.77
CA TYR A 32 5.94 18.37 -7.00
C TYR A 32 7.13 18.77 -7.87
N ARG A 33 7.01 18.65 -9.20
CA ARG A 33 8.07 18.96 -10.18
C ARG A 33 9.35 18.16 -9.96
N ILE A 34 9.19 16.90 -9.55
CA ILE A 34 10.28 15.93 -9.38
C ILE A 34 10.31 15.04 -10.63
N PRO A 35 11.46 14.83 -11.30
CA PRO A 35 11.55 13.90 -12.43
C PRO A 35 11.05 12.50 -12.06
N GLU A 36 10.30 11.83 -12.94
CA GLU A 36 9.79 10.47 -12.66
C GLU A 36 10.89 9.47 -12.29
N SER A 37 12.08 9.62 -12.86
CA SER A 37 13.27 8.80 -12.56
C SER A 37 13.81 8.96 -11.14
N GLU A 38 13.46 10.04 -10.45
CA GLU A 38 13.86 10.33 -9.07
C GLU A 38 12.78 9.92 -8.05
N ILE A 39 11.60 9.49 -8.52
CA ILE A 39 10.50 9.05 -7.66
C ILE A 39 10.68 7.58 -7.29
N LEU A 40 10.75 7.32 -5.99
CA LEU A 40 10.81 5.99 -5.43
C LEU A 40 9.41 5.51 -5.00
N ASP A 41 8.84 4.58 -5.76
CA ASP A 41 7.46 4.12 -5.56
C ASP A 41 7.35 2.88 -4.65
N PHE A 42 6.94 3.10 -3.40
CA PHE A 42 6.52 2.09 -2.43
C PHE A 42 5.00 1.89 -2.39
N SER A 43 4.23 2.62 -3.20
CA SER A 43 2.77 2.56 -3.21
C SER A 43 2.24 1.43 -4.10
N ALA A 44 3.02 1.01 -5.11
CA ALA A 44 2.75 -0.15 -5.95
C ALA A 44 3.60 -1.36 -5.52
N ASN A 45 3.02 -2.56 -5.59
CA ASN A 45 3.61 -3.77 -5.04
C ASN A 45 4.09 -4.69 -6.18
N PHE A 46 5.37 -4.64 -6.52
CA PHE A 46 5.99 -5.51 -7.53
C PHE A 46 7.01 -6.46 -6.90
N ASN A 47 7.44 -7.46 -7.66
CA ASN A 47 8.55 -8.31 -7.25
C ASN A 47 9.81 -7.45 -7.01
N PRO A 48 10.41 -7.47 -5.80
CA PRO A 48 11.57 -6.63 -5.48
C PRO A 48 12.83 -6.99 -6.27
N LEU A 49 12.89 -8.17 -6.89
CA LEU A 49 13.96 -8.51 -7.83
C LEU A 49 13.83 -7.77 -9.18
N GLY A 50 12.71 -7.12 -9.47
CA GLY A 50 12.44 -6.59 -10.80
C GLY A 50 11.97 -7.67 -11.76
N ASN A 51 12.06 -7.42 -13.06
CA ASN A 51 11.52 -8.32 -14.08
C ASN A 51 12.45 -9.55 -14.27
N PRO A 52 11.93 -10.73 -14.64
CA PRO A 52 12.73 -11.96 -14.73
C PRO A 52 13.78 -11.93 -15.84
N PHE A 53 13.69 -11.04 -16.83
CA PHE A 53 14.61 -10.98 -17.96
C PHE A 53 16.01 -10.47 -17.58
N GLU A 54 16.12 -9.81 -16.43
CA GLU A 54 17.39 -9.36 -15.84
C GLU A 54 18.06 -10.43 -14.97
N HIS A 55 17.42 -11.59 -14.80
CA HIS A 55 17.88 -12.68 -13.93
C HIS A 55 18.08 -13.95 -14.75
N PRO A 56 19.34 -14.35 -15.05
CA PRO A 56 19.63 -15.54 -15.86
C PRO A 56 18.98 -16.82 -15.36
N GLU A 57 18.77 -16.94 -14.04
CA GLU A 57 18.11 -18.08 -13.41
C GLU A 57 16.61 -18.22 -13.75
N SER A 58 16.00 -17.19 -14.37
CA SER A 58 14.63 -17.29 -14.91
C SER A 58 14.56 -18.15 -16.17
N GLY A 59 15.67 -18.27 -16.91
CA GLY A 59 15.72 -18.94 -18.21
C GLY A 59 15.04 -18.18 -19.35
N LEU A 60 14.63 -16.92 -19.15
CA LEU A 60 13.93 -16.12 -20.15
C LEU A 60 14.86 -15.18 -20.91
N ASN A 61 14.60 -15.02 -22.21
CA ASN A 61 15.28 -14.06 -23.06
C ASN A 61 14.27 -13.02 -23.58
N PHE A 62 14.47 -11.75 -23.20
CA PHE A 62 13.54 -10.67 -23.55
C PHE A 62 13.44 -10.44 -25.07
N ASP A 63 14.59 -10.38 -25.75
CA ASP A 63 14.66 -10.12 -27.18
C ASP A 63 13.98 -11.22 -27.99
N GLU A 64 14.12 -12.47 -27.56
CA GLU A 64 13.44 -13.60 -28.18
C GLU A 64 11.93 -13.52 -28.03
N VAL A 65 11.44 -13.27 -26.80
CA VAL A 65 10.01 -13.13 -26.52
C VAL A 65 9.40 -11.98 -27.30
N LEU A 66 10.04 -10.81 -27.29
CA LEU A 66 9.60 -9.66 -28.07
C LEU A 66 9.61 -9.97 -29.56
N LYS A 67 10.71 -10.49 -30.11
CA LYS A 67 10.82 -10.82 -31.54
C LYS A 67 9.72 -11.79 -31.97
N ASN A 68 9.39 -12.77 -31.15
CA ASN A 68 8.32 -13.73 -31.44
C ASN A 68 6.93 -13.09 -31.36
N GLY A 69 6.68 -12.22 -30.39
CA GLY A 69 5.45 -11.43 -30.33
C GLY A 69 5.28 -10.47 -31.52
N PHE A 70 6.35 -9.75 -31.89
CA PHE A 70 6.35 -8.78 -32.99
C PHE A 70 6.10 -9.43 -34.34
N LYS A 71 6.57 -10.66 -34.59
CA LYS A 71 6.27 -11.41 -35.82
C LYS A 71 4.77 -11.59 -36.07
N LYS A 72 3.97 -11.66 -35.01
CA LYS A 72 2.51 -11.87 -35.06
C LYS A 72 1.72 -10.56 -34.91
N LEU A 73 2.38 -9.39 -34.92
CA LEU A 73 1.74 -8.10 -34.59
C LEU A 73 0.67 -7.67 -35.59
N THR A 74 0.84 -8.03 -36.86
CA THR A 74 -0.10 -7.69 -37.94
C THR A 74 -1.30 -8.64 -38.02
N GLU A 75 -1.39 -9.61 -37.11
CA GLU A 75 -2.43 -10.64 -37.06
C GLU A 75 -3.22 -10.52 -35.76
N TYR A 76 -4.52 -10.81 -35.82
CA TYR A 76 -5.28 -11.04 -34.58
C TYR A 76 -4.76 -12.32 -33.91
N PRO A 77 -4.62 -12.33 -32.57
CA PRO A 77 -4.32 -13.55 -31.84
C PRO A 77 -5.35 -14.65 -32.10
N ASP A 78 -4.95 -15.91 -32.00
CA ASP A 78 -5.92 -17.00 -31.87
C ASP A 78 -6.74 -16.76 -30.60
N ASN A 79 -8.04 -16.47 -30.76
CA ASN A 79 -8.93 -16.12 -29.66
C ASN A 79 -9.08 -17.24 -28.63
N ARG A 80 -8.67 -18.48 -28.95
CA ARG A 80 -8.67 -19.59 -27.97
C ARG A 80 -7.52 -19.48 -26.95
N TYR A 81 -6.42 -18.81 -27.30
CA TYR A 81 -5.23 -18.68 -26.47
C TYR A 81 -4.68 -20.02 -25.93
N LEU A 82 -4.67 -21.06 -26.76
CA LEU A 82 -4.34 -22.41 -26.33
C LEU A 82 -2.93 -22.52 -25.72
N GLU A 83 -1.92 -21.94 -26.37
CA GLU A 83 -0.54 -21.93 -25.86
C GLU A 83 -0.44 -21.29 -24.46
N PHE A 84 -1.15 -20.19 -24.23
CA PHE A 84 -1.22 -19.51 -22.95
C PHE A 84 -1.92 -20.36 -21.90
N ARG A 85 -3.07 -20.95 -22.24
CA ARG A 85 -3.83 -21.83 -21.33
C ARG A 85 -3.02 -23.05 -20.90
N GLU A 86 -2.30 -23.65 -21.84
CA GLU A 86 -1.40 -24.76 -21.57
C GLU A 86 -0.23 -24.35 -20.67
N ALA A 87 0.38 -23.19 -20.94
CA ALA A 87 1.45 -22.65 -20.10
C ALA A 87 0.94 -22.36 -18.68
N ALA A 88 -0.24 -21.74 -18.53
CA ALA A 88 -0.85 -21.45 -17.23
C ALA A 88 -1.15 -22.73 -16.44
N ALA A 89 -1.73 -23.74 -17.09
CA ALA A 89 -2.01 -25.03 -16.48
C ALA A 89 -0.72 -25.72 -15.98
N ARG A 90 0.34 -25.72 -16.79
CA ARG A 90 1.66 -26.26 -16.39
C ARG A 90 2.31 -25.47 -15.27
N PHE A 91 2.24 -24.15 -15.34
CA PHE A 91 2.82 -23.24 -14.34
C PHE A 91 2.23 -23.50 -12.95
N VAL A 92 0.89 -23.57 -12.87
CA VAL A 92 0.15 -23.81 -11.62
C VAL A 92 0.33 -25.26 -11.14
N GLY A 93 0.28 -26.23 -12.06
CA GLY A 93 0.27 -27.64 -11.72
C GLY A 93 -1.02 -28.06 -11.04
N LEU A 94 -0.93 -28.92 -10.02
CA LEU A 94 -2.05 -29.41 -9.20
C LEU A 94 -3.22 -30.05 -9.97
N GLY A 95 -2.96 -30.56 -11.18
CA GLY A 95 -3.98 -31.18 -12.02
C GLY A 95 -4.86 -30.20 -12.79
N VAL A 96 -4.56 -28.89 -12.74
CA VAL A 96 -5.24 -27.88 -13.57
C VAL A 96 -4.97 -28.18 -15.04
N ALA A 97 -6.02 -28.14 -15.87
CA ALA A 97 -5.94 -28.40 -17.30
C ALA A 97 -6.25 -27.12 -18.11
N PRO A 98 -5.89 -27.04 -19.41
CA PRO A 98 -6.09 -25.84 -20.22
C PRO A 98 -7.56 -25.36 -20.30
N GLN A 99 -8.52 -26.28 -20.21
CA GLN A 99 -9.95 -25.98 -20.17
C GLN A 99 -10.40 -25.30 -18.87
N ASN A 100 -9.62 -25.37 -17.80
CA ASN A 100 -9.91 -24.67 -16.54
C ASN A 100 -9.48 -23.19 -16.55
N ILE A 101 -8.67 -22.78 -17.53
CA ILE A 101 -8.03 -21.46 -17.55
C ILE A 101 -8.88 -20.45 -18.30
N ILE A 102 -9.08 -19.26 -17.73
CA ILE A 102 -9.72 -18.11 -18.40
C ILE A 102 -8.66 -17.01 -18.57
N PRO A 103 -8.16 -16.74 -19.79
CA PRO A 103 -7.20 -15.67 -20.02
C PRO A 103 -7.79 -14.29 -19.74
N GLY A 104 -7.03 -13.40 -19.09
CA GLY A 104 -7.50 -12.06 -18.76
C GLY A 104 -6.46 -10.96 -18.93
N ASN A 105 -6.90 -9.80 -19.41
CA ASN A 105 -6.15 -8.56 -19.59
C ASN A 105 -5.90 -7.87 -18.24
N GLY A 106 -5.16 -8.57 -17.38
CA GLY A 106 -4.99 -8.27 -15.97
C GLY A 106 -6.14 -8.78 -15.10
N SER A 107 -5.90 -8.81 -13.80
CA SER A 107 -6.88 -9.25 -12.79
C SER A 107 -8.19 -8.45 -12.81
N THR A 108 -8.13 -7.16 -13.14
CA THR A 108 -9.29 -6.28 -13.17
C THR A 108 -10.33 -6.67 -14.23
N GLU A 109 -9.90 -7.17 -15.39
CA GLU A 109 -10.84 -7.70 -16.40
C GLU A 109 -11.52 -8.97 -15.88
N ILE A 110 -10.77 -9.85 -15.22
CA ILE A 110 -11.32 -11.11 -14.69
C ILE A 110 -12.35 -10.85 -13.60
N ILE A 111 -12.06 -9.92 -12.67
CA ILE A 111 -13.03 -9.49 -11.64
C ILE A 111 -14.31 -8.97 -12.32
N ARG A 112 -14.17 -8.11 -13.34
CA ARG A 112 -15.31 -7.58 -14.10
C ARG A 112 -16.13 -8.70 -14.73
N LEU A 113 -15.46 -9.61 -15.44
CA LEU A 113 -16.06 -10.71 -16.18
C LEU A 113 -16.88 -11.62 -15.26
N VAL A 114 -16.30 -12.04 -14.13
CA VAL A 114 -17.01 -12.91 -13.18
C VAL A 114 -18.23 -12.21 -12.59
N VAL A 115 -18.09 -10.95 -12.20
CA VAL A 115 -19.21 -10.17 -11.66
C VAL A 115 -20.32 -10.00 -12.71
N GLU A 116 -19.98 -9.73 -13.97
CA GLU A 116 -20.96 -9.62 -15.06
C GLU A 116 -21.71 -10.92 -15.35
N CYS A 117 -21.08 -12.09 -15.16
CA CYS A 117 -21.69 -13.39 -15.42
C CYS A 117 -22.52 -13.94 -14.25
N VAL A 118 -22.29 -13.44 -13.03
CA VAL A 118 -22.85 -14.04 -11.81
C VAL A 118 -23.84 -13.11 -11.09
N VAL A 119 -23.69 -11.80 -11.22
CA VAL A 119 -24.41 -10.81 -10.39
C VAL A 119 -25.46 -10.06 -11.21
N GLU A 120 -26.70 -10.14 -10.75
CA GLU A 120 -27.79 -9.29 -11.21
C GLU A 120 -28.00 -8.09 -10.27
N LYS A 121 -28.80 -7.12 -10.74
CA LYS A 121 -29.13 -5.95 -9.94
C LYS A 121 -29.94 -6.35 -8.71
N GLY A 122 -29.49 -5.96 -7.52
CA GLY A 122 -30.13 -6.28 -6.24
C GLY A 122 -29.62 -7.56 -5.59
N ASP A 123 -28.76 -8.33 -6.27
CA ASP A 123 -28.11 -9.49 -5.66
C ASP A 123 -27.14 -9.06 -4.54
N LEU A 124 -27.08 -9.87 -3.49
CA LEU A 124 -26.17 -9.66 -2.37
C LEU A 124 -24.76 -10.21 -2.67
N VAL A 125 -23.74 -9.39 -2.41
CA VAL A 125 -22.33 -9.79 -2.45
C VAL A 125 -21.65 -9.49 -1.11
N LEU A 126 -20.83 -10.42 -0.63
CA LEU A 126 -20.07 -10.29 0.60
C LEU A 126 -18.62 -9.87 0.30
N LEU A 127 -18.20 -8.76 0.89
CA LEU A 127 -16.87 -8.18 0.73
C LEU A 127 -16.24 -7.98 2.11
N PRO A 128 -15.52 -8.97 2.66
CA PRO A 128 -14.86 -8.80 3.94
C PRO A 128 -13.86 -7.63 3.91
N GLN A 129 -13.99 -6.66 4.80
CA GLN A 129 -13.18 -5.43 4.81
C GLN A 129 -12.11 -5.44 5.91
N PRO A 130 -10.95 -4.80 5.68
CA PRO A 130 -10.56 -4.10 4.45
C PRO A 130 -10.10 -5.06 3.34
N THR A 131 -10.42 -4.75 2.08
CA THR A 131 -9.93 -5.50 0.92
C THR A 131 -9.79 -4.63 -0.35
N PHE A 132 -9.37 -5.22 -1.47
CA PHE A 132 -9.14 -4.50 -2.72
C PHE A 132 -10.43 -3.87 -3.27
N GLY A 133 -10.40 -2.56 -3.52
CA GLY A 133 -11.60 -1.78 -3.84
C GLY A 133 -12.24 -2.08 -5.21
N GLU A 134 -11.56 -2.77 -6.12
CA GLU A 134 -12.15 -3.12 -7.42
C GLU A 134 -13.29 -4.13 -7.28
N TYR A 135 -13.28 -5.03 -6.29
CA TYR A 135 -14.41 -5.96 -6.10
C TYR A 135 -15.71 -5.18 -5.85
N GLU A 136 -15.64 -4.20 -4.94
CA GLU A 136 -16.75 -3.30 -4.64
C GLU A 136 -17.15 -2.48 -5.87
N MET A 137 -16.18 -1.88 -6.57
CA MET A 137 -16.47 -1.08 -7.76
C MET A 137 -17.21 -1.88 -8.83
N GLN A 138 -16.74 -3.09 -9.15
CA GLN A 138 -17.34 -3.92 -10.19
C GLN A 138 -18.75 -4.39 -9.81
N CYS A 139 -18.96 -4.77 -8.54
CA CYS A 139 -20.28 -5.14 -8.04
C CYS A 139 -21.26 -3.94 -8.04
N ARG A 140 -20.79 -2.75 -7.65
CA ARG A 140 -21.60 -1.51 -7.70
C ARG A 140 -22.01 -1.15 -9.13
N ILE A 141 -21.14 -1.36 -10.13
CA ILE A 141 -21.51 -1.13 -11.53
C ILE A 141 -22.65 -2.07 -11.96
N MET A 142 -22.68 -3.30 -11.47
CA MET A 142 -23.78 -4.25 -11.71
C MET A 142 -25.03 -3.96 -10.86
N GLY A 143 -24.92 -3.08 -9.87
CA GLY A 143 -26.04 -2.70 -9.00
C GLY A 143 -26.31 -3.73 -7.91
N ALA A 144 -25.28 -4.44 -7.45
CA ALA A 144 -25.35 -5.36 -6.33
C ALA A 144 -25.62 -4.63 -5.00
N GLU A 145 -26.28 -5.32 -4.09
CA GLU A 145 -26.27 -4.99 -2.66
C GLU A 145 -24.99 -5.55 -2.03
N LEU A 146 -24.34 -4.76 -1.18
CA LEU A 146 -23.06 -5.12 -0.58
C LEU A 146 -23.18 -5.23 0.93
N GLN A 147 -22.61 -6.29 1.48
CA GLN A 147 -22.32 -6.39 2.91
C GLN A 147 -20.82 -6.51 3.15
N TYR A 148 -20.38 -5.95 4.27
CA TYR A 148 -18.97 -5.78 4.60
C TYR A 148 -18.62 -6.50 5.91
N PRO A 149 -18.55 -7.84 5.91
CA PRO A 149 -18.11 -8.56 7.11
C PRO A 149 -16.71 -8.13 7.54
N ASN A 150 -16.38 -8.36 8.80
CA ASN A 150 -15.00 -8.22 9.26
C ASN A 150 -14.12 -9.31 8.61
N GLN A 151 -12.95 -8.93 8.11
CA GLN A 151 -11.94 -9.89 7.62
C GLN A 151 -11.63 -10.99 8.65
N ASP A 152 -11.62 -10.69 9.95
CA ASP A 152 -11.31 -11.69 10.97
C ASP A 152 -12.46 -12.66 11.29
N GLU A 153 -13.66 -12.42 10.76
CA GLU A 153 -14.87 -13.20 11.03
C GLU A 153 -15.36 -14.00 9.82
N VAL A 154 -14.59 -14.00 8.73
CA VAL A 154 -14.95 -14.69 7.48
C VAL A 154 -15.25 -16.17 7.68
N GLU A 155 -14.46 -16.85 8.51
CA GLU A 155 -14.59 -18.28 8.76
C GLU A 155 -15.84 -18.63 9.58
N THR A 156 -16.39 -17.66 10.30
CA THR A 156 -17.54 -17.82 11.20
C THR A 156 -18.79 -17.09 10.71
N LEU A 157 -18.80 -16.63 9.45
CA LEU A 157 -19.99 -16.02 8.83
C LEU A 157 -21.23 -16.90 9.03
N PRO A 158 -22.42 -16.35 9.32
CA PRO A 158 -23.63 -17.15 9.43
C PRO A 158 -23.97 -17.87 8.10
N ASP A 159 -24.36 -19.15 8.16
CA ASP A 159 -24.79 -19.93 6.99
C ASP A 159 -25.95 -19.23 6.24
N GLU A 160 -26.88 -18.60 6.97
CA GLU A 160 -28.00 -17.83 6.40
C GLU A 160 -27.54 -16.63 5.55
N LEU A 161 -26.37 -16.07 5.87
CA LEU A 161 -25.80 -14.97 5.12
C LEU A 161 -25.16 -15.47 3.83
N LEU A 162 -24.47 -16.61 3.88
CA LEU A 162 -23.93 -17.29 2.70
C LEU A 162 -25.06 -17.66 1.73
N GLU A 163 -26.13 -18.28 2.23
CA GLU A 163 -27.29 -18.70 1.41
C GLU A 163 -27.93 -17.56 0.61
N LYS A 164 -27.89 -16.33 1.12
CA LYS A 164 -28.43 -15.14 0.42
C LYS A 164 -27.45 -14.53 -0.57
N ALA A 165 -26.15 -14.77 -0.41
CA ALA A 165 -25.12 -14.13 -1.19
C ALA A 165 -24.84 -14.88 -2.51
N LYS A 166 -24.63 -14.13 -3.60
CA LYS A 166 -24.16 -14.68 -4.87
C LYS A 166 -22.67 -14.96 -4.87
N ILE A 167 -21.90 -14.03 -4.30
CA ILE A 167 -20.44 -14.11 -4.25
C ILE A 167 -19.93 -13.74 -2.86
N LEU A 168 -18.97 -14.51 -2.36
CA LEU A 168 -18.06 -14.12 -1.29
C LEU A 168 -16.66 -13.92 -1.88
N PHE A 169 -16.13 -12.70 -1.77
CA PHE A 169 -14.76 -12.41 -2.19
C PHE A 169 -13.76 -12.64 -1.07
N ILE A 170 -12.64 -13.29 -1.38
CA ILE A 170 -11.49 -13.44 -0.50
C ILE A 170 -10.23 -13.07 -1.29
N CYS A 171 -9.38 -12.23 -0.71
CA CYS A 171 -8.05 -11.96 -1.27
C CYS A 171 -7.01 -12.65 -0.38
N ASN A 172 -6.14 -13.48 -0.99
CA ASN A 172 -5.19 -14.31 -0.27
C ASN A 172 -3.81 -14.39 -0.98
N PRO A 173 -2.76 -13.74 -0.44
CA PRO A 173 -2.75 -12.82 0.70
C PRO A 173 -3.64 -11.58 0.49
N ASN A 174 -4.27 -11.10 1.56
CA ASN A 174 -5.20 -9.97 1.48
C ASN A 174 -4.50 -8.64 1.17
N ASN A 175 -5.10 -7.83 0.29
CA ASN A 175 -4.70 -6.44 0.04
C ASN A 175 -5.72 -5.50 0.71
N PRO A 176 -5.35 -4.70 1.74
CA PRO A 176 -3.99 -4.19 1.98
C PRO A 176 -3.25 -4.84 3.14
N THR A 177 -3.85 -5.77 3.88
CA THR A 177 -3.33 -6.20 5.20
C THR A 177 -2.13 -7.14 5.12
N GLY A 178 -1.92 -7.80 3.99
CA GLY A 178 -0.91 -8.84 3.81
C GLY A 178 -1.27 -10.16 4.50
N LYS A 179 -2.47 -10.30 5.09
CA LYS A 179 -2.88 -11.52 5.80
C LYS A 179 -2.96 -12.70 4.82
N LEU A 180 -2.14 -13.71 5.03
CA LEU A 180 -2.19 -14.98 4.32
C LEU A 180 -2.97 -15.99 5.16
N ARG A 181 -4.12 -16.43 4.66
CA ARG A 181 -4.87 -17.56 5.20
C ARG A 181 -4.29 -18.86 4.69
N THR A 182 -4.40 -19.87 5.53
CA THR A 182 -3.99 -21.22 5.20
C THR A 182 -4.93 -21.83 4.16
N ARG A 183 -4.40 -22.79 3.42
CA ARG A 183 -5.18 -23.59 2.47
C ARG A 183 -6.40 -24.25 3.13
N ASN A 184 -6.26 -24.72 4.37
CA ASN A 184 -7.32 -25.42 5.09
C ASN A 184 -8.48 -24.50 5.48
N GLU A 185 -8.19 -23.27 5.92
CA GLU A 185 -9.21 -22.26 6.22
C GLU A 185 -10.03 -21.93 4.98
N ILE A 186 -9.37 -21.68 3.84
CA ILE A 186 -10.07 -21.36 2.58
C ILE A 186 -10.82 -22.58 2.05
N LYS A 187 -10.25 -23.78 2.16
CA LYS A 187 -10.95 -25.02 1.75
C LYS A 187 -12.23 -25.24 2.56
N ALA A 188 -12.19 -25.05 3.88
CA ALA A 188 -13.38 -25.17 4.72
C ALA A 188 -14.45 -24.13 4.33
N LEU A 189 -14.02 -22.89 4.02
CA LEU A 189 -14.92 -21.86 3.50
C LEU A 189 -15.50 -22.22 2.12
N ALA A 190 -14.71 -22.82 1.23
CA ALA A 190 -15.14 -23.27 -0.08
C ALA A 190 -16.22 -24.36 0.01
N GLU A 191 -16.06 -25.32 0.92
CA GLU A 191 -17.06 -26.37 1.19
C GLU A 191 -18.38 -25.76 1.69
N ARG A 192 -18.31 -24.77 2.60
CA ARG A 192 -19.49 -24.04 3.08
C ARG A 192 -20.16 -23.24 1.96
N CYS A 193 -19.40 -22.50 1.15
CA CYS A 193 -19.93 -21.74 0.02
C CYS A 193 -20.64 -22.67 -0.99
N ALA A 194 -20.03 -23.81 -1.34
CA ALA A 194 -20.62 -24.78 -2.25
C ALA A 194 -21.93 -25.37 -1.70
N LYS A 195 -21.99 -25.69 -0.40
CA LYS A 195 -23.22 -26.16 0.28
C LYS A 195 -24.37 -25.14 0.15
N HIS A 196 -24.05 -23.85 0.22
CA HIS A 196 -25.02 -22.75 0.16
C HIS A 196 -25.18 -22.13 -1.24
N LYS A 197 -24.54 -22.71 -2.26
CA LYS A 197 -24.54 -22.22 -3.66
C LYS A 197 -24.06 -20.78 -3.82
N THR A 198 -23.18 -20.34 -2.93
CA THR A 198 -22.45 -19.08 -3.02
C THR A 198 -21.17 -19.31 -3.82
N LEU A 199 -20.85 -18.46 -4.79
CA LEU A 199 -19.55 -18.51 -5.45
C LEU A 199 -18.48 -17.94 -4.50
N LEU A 200 -17.48 -18.75 -4.15
CA LEU A 200 -16.27 -18.27 -3.51
C LEU A 200 -15.29 -17.79 -4.57
N PHE A 201 -15.05 -16.48 -4.63
CA PHE A 201 -14.01 -15.87 -5.46
C PHE A 201 -12.75 -15.68 -4.62
N VAL A 202 -11.65 -16.34 -4.98
CA VAL A 202 -10.35 -16.20 -4.31
C VAL A 202 -9.35 -15.48 -5.23
N ASP A 203 -8.98 -14.26 -4.86
CA ASP A 203 -7.92 -13.49 -5.49
C ASP A 203 -6.56 -13.91 -4.92
N GLU A 204 -5.79 -14.65 -5.71
CA GLU A 204 -4.44 -15.10 -5.40
C GLU A 204 -3.38 -14.30 -6.18
N ALA A 205 -3.64 -13.02 -6.48
CA ALA A 205 -2.75 -12.17 -7.29
C ALA A 205 -1.36 -11.88 -6.67
N PHE A 206 -1.08 -12.34 -5.46
CA PHE A 206 0.22 -12.20 -4.79
C PHE A 206 0.78 -13.53 -4.26
N ILE A 207 0.11 -14.65 -4.52
CA ILE A 207 0.44 -15.93 -3.87
C ILE A 207 1.84 -16.44 -4.26
N GLU A 208 2.32 -16.12 -5.47
CA GLU A 208 3.64 -16.57 -5.95
C GLU A 208 4.80 -15.87 -5.25
N LEU A 209 4.56 -14.66 -4.73
CA LEU A 209 5.49 -13.89 -3.92
C LEU A 209 5.30 -14.13 -2.41
N SER A 210 4.38 -15.01 -2.04
CA SER A 210 4.04 -15.38 -0.67
C SER A 210 4.43 -16.84 -0.39
N ASP A 211 3.58 -17.62 0.27
CA ASP A 211 3.72 -19.08 0.34
C ASP A 211 2.75 -19.76 -0.65
N PRO A 212 3.24 -20.22 -1.82
CA PRO A 212 2.40 -20.86 -2.82
C PRO A 212 1.78 -22.19 -2.37
N SER A 213 2.26 -22.79 -1.28
CA SER A 213 1.62 -24.00 -0.72
C SER A 213 0.24 -23.73 -0.10
N GLN A 214 -0.09 -22.46 0.19
CA GLN A 214 -1.40 -22.05 0.69
C GLN A 214 -2.45 -21.82 -0.41
N SER A 215 -2.03 -21.87 -1.67
CA SER A 215 -2.92 -21.78 -2.84
C SER A 215 -4.07 -22.79 -2.77
N ILE A 216 -5.23 -22.46 -3.35
CA ILE A 216 -6.38 -23.35 -3.56
C ILE A 216 -6.72 -23.59 -5.05
N ALA A 217 -5.81 -23.32 -5.96
CA ALA A 217 -6.02 -23.37 -7.42
C ALA A 217 -6.56 -24.69 -8.00
N ASP A 218 -6.47 -25.81 -7.28
CA ASP A 218 -7.04 -27.10 -7.67
C ASP A 218 -8.51 -27.28 -7.27
N LEU A 219 -8.99 -26.57 -6.25
CA LEU A 219 -10.38 -26.70 -5.79
C LEU A 219 -11.42 -26.35 -6.87
N PRO A 220 -11.21 -25.34 -7.75
CA PRO A 220 -12.13 -25.07 -8.85
C PRO A 220 -12.32 -26.24 -9.82
N ILE A 221 -11.34 -27.15 -9.97
CA ILE A 221 -11.41 -28.25 -10.94
C ILE A 221 -12.63 -29.14 -10.69
N SER A 222 -13.02 -29.31 -9.42
CA SER A 222 -14.12 -30.18 -8.99
C SER A 222 -15.31 -29.43 -8.40
N SER A 223 -15.32 -28.10 -8.42
CA SER A 223 -16.40 -27.28 -7.85
C SER A 223 -16.76 -26.09 -8.71
N ASN A 224 -18.04 -26.02 -9.12
CA ASN A 224 -18.61 -24.87 -9.84
C ASN A 224 -18.78 -23.62 -8.96
N TYR A 225 -18.56 -23.74 -7.64
CA TYR A 225 -18.73 -22.66 -6.66
C TYR A 225 -17.41 -22.11 -6.13
N VAL A 226 -16.28 -22.44 -6.77
CA VAL A 226 -14.97 -21.87 -6.45
C VAL A 226 -14.36 -21.30 -7.71
N PHE A 227 -13.88 -20.07 -7.63
CA PHE A 227 -13.12 -19.41 -8.68
C PHE A 227 -11.83 -18.86 -8.10
N VAL A 228 -10.70 -19.11 -8.76
CA VAL A 228 -9.39 -18.59 -8.35
C VAL A 228 -8.86 -17.66 -9.41
N MET A 229 -8.29 -16.53 -9.02
CA MET A 229 -7.64 -15.59 -9.93
C MET A 229 -6.14 -15.47 -9.65
N ARG A 230 -5.34 -15.42 -10.72
CA ARG A 230 -3.88 -15.18 -10.68
C ARG A 230 -3.53 -13.93 -11.49
N SER A 231 -2.42 -13.27 -11.11
CA SER A 231 -1.96 -12.03 -11.74
C SER A 231 -0.45 -12.06 -11.98
N LEU A 232 -0.03 -12.09 -13.24
CA LEU A 232 1.40 -12.12 -13.60
C LEU A 232 2.09 -10.75 -13.42
N THR A 233 1.31 -9.67 -13.43
CA THR A 233 1.86 -8.30 -13.42
C THR A 233 2.71 -7.98 -12.19
N LYS A 234 2.35 -8.52 -11.03
CA LYS A 234 3.01 -8.27 -9.75
C LYS A 234 4.21 -9.20 -9.58
N ASP A 235 3.96 -10.49 -9.81
CA ASP A 235 4.93 -11.58 -9.61
C ASP A 235 6.17 -11.44 -10.51
N PHE A 236 5.99 -10.88 -11.71
CA PHE A 236 7.06 -10.68 -12.69
C PHE A 236 7.43 -9.21 -12.93
N ALA A 237 6.92 -8.28 -12.10
CA ALA A 237 7.22 -6.84 -12.17
C ALA A 237 7.07 -6.20 -13.57
N ILE A 238 6.05 -6.61 -14.32
CA ILE A 238 5.74 -6.05 -15.66
C ILE A 238 4.30 -5.53 -15.74
N PRO A 239 3.89 -4.55 -14.90
CA PRO A 239 2.51 -4.11 -14.81
C PRO A 239 1.91 -3.58 -16.12
N GLY A 240 2.73 -3.03 -17.02
CA GLY A 240 2.30 -2.46 -18.30
C GLY A 240 1.77 -3.48 -19.30
N ILE A 241 2.11 -4.77 -19.17
CA ILE A 241 1.65 -5.80 -20.12
C ILE A 241 0.20 -6.24 -19.90
N ARG A 242 -0.32 -6.01 -18.68
CA ARG A 242 -1.70 -6.33 -18.29
C ARG A 242 -2.10 -7.80 -18.52
N ILE A 243 -1.56 -8.72 -17.71
CA ILE A 243 -1.89 -10.15 -17.84
C ILE A 243 -2.24 -10.79 -16.49
N GLY A 244 -3.30 -11.59 -16.51
CA GLY A 244 -3.70 -12.51 -15.45
C GLY A 244 -4.52 -13.65 -16.04
N PHE A 245 -4.99 -14.54 -15.19
CA PHE A 245 -5.90 -15.60 -15.60
C PHE A 245 -6.79 -16.06 -14.45
N GLY A 246 -7.98 -16.54 -14.79
CA GLY A 246 -8.88 -17.24 -13.89
C GLY A 246 -8.70 -18.75 -13.96
N ILE A 247 -9.06 -19.44 -12.89
CA ILE A 247 -9.13 -20.90 -12.80
C ILE A 247 -10.52 -21.24 -12.27
N ALA A 248 -11.27 -22.00 -13.06
CA ALA A 248 -12.62 -22.43 -12.74
C ALA A 248 -12.81 -23.92 -13.10
N SER A 249 -13.95 -24.49 -12.73
CA SER A 249 -14.37 -25.76 -13.31
C SER A 249 -14.51 -25.64 -14.83
N PRO A 250 -14.41 -26.74 -15.60
CA PRO A 250 -14.53 -26.67 -17.06
C PRO A 250 -15.84 -26.02 -17.53
N GLU A 251 -16.95 -26.32 -16.85
CA GLU A 251 -18.27 -25.76 -17.15
C GLU A 251 -18.33 -24.25 -16.91
N VAL A 252 -17.83 -23.78 -15.77
CA VAL A 252 -17.80 -22.34 -15.47
C VAL A 252 -16.80 -21.62 -16.38
N ALA A 253 -15.65 -22.22 -16.66
CA ALA A 253 -14.64 -21.66 -17.54
C ALA A 253 -15.16 -21.48 -18.97
N GLU A 254 -15.95 -22.42 -19.50
CA GLU A 254 -16.57 -22.32 -20.83
C GLU A 254 -17.57 -21.16 -20.91
N ILE A 255 -18.40 -20.97 -19.88
CA ILE A 255 -19.36 -19.85 -19.81
C ILE A 255 -18.61 -18.51 -19.75
N LEU A 256 -17.60 -18.40 -18.90
CA LEU A 256 -16.79 -17.18 -18.77
C LEU A 256 -16.00 -16.90 -20.07
N ASP A 257 -15.48 -17.93 -20.74
CA ASP A 257 -14.80 -17.79 -22.03
C ASP A 257 -15.75 -17.33 -23.15
N THR A 258 -17.01 -17.74 -23.09
CA THR A 258 -18.06 -17.25 -24.00
C THR A 258 -18.38 -15.78 -23.75
N ALA A 259 -18.37 -15.35 -22.48
CA ALA A 259 -18.75 -14.00 -22.09
C ALA A 259 -17.59 -12.97 -22.21
N ARG A 260 -16.32 -13.40 -22.13
CA ARG A 260 -15.20 -12.48 -22.22
C ARG A 260 -15.14 -11.81 -23.60
N LEU A 261 -14.49 -10.65 -23.64
CA LEU A 261 -14.23 -9.96 -24.89
C LEU A 261 -13.36 -10.82 -25.81
N SER A 262 -13.75 -10.89 -27.09
CA SER A 262 -12.93 -11.51 -28.12
C SER A 262 -11.63 -10.73 -28.28
N TRP A 263 -10.52 -11.45 -28.40
CA TRP A 263 -9.17 -10.90 -28.49
C TRP A 263 -8.76 -9.99 -27.32
N ASN A 264 -9.22 -10.29 -26.10
CA ASN A 264 -8.93 -9.49 -24.91
C ASN A 264 -7.44 -9.35 -24.58
N LEU A 265 -6.62 -10.36 -24.92
CA LEU A 265 -5.17 -10.27 -24.86
C LEU A 265 -4.61 -9.90 -26.23
N GLY A 266 -3.93 -8.75 -26.32
CA GLY A 266 -3.15 -8.38 -27.51
C GLY A 266 -1.97 -9.33 -27.74
N THR A 267 -1.43 -9.35 -28.96
CA THR A 267 -0.37 -10.28 -29.38
C THR A 267 0.86 -10.26 -28.47
N LEU A 268 1.35 -9.06 -28.12
CA LEU A 268 2.52 -8.93 -27.24
C LEU A 268 2.22 -9.41 -25.82
N ALA A 269 1.03 -9.12 -25.30
CA ALA A 269 0.62 -9.60 -23.98
C ALA A 269 0.49 -11.13 -23.97
N ASN A 270 -0.15 -11.72 -24.97
CA ASN A 270 -0.24 -13.17 -25.09
C ASN A 270 1.15 -13.84 -25.16
N ALA A 271 2.06 -13.32 -26.00
CA ALA A 271 3.41 -13.87 -26.12
C ALA A 271 4.21 -13.75 -24.82
N MET A 272 4.19 -12.57 -24.20
CA MET A 272 4.88 -12.30 -22.93
C MET A 272 4.34 -13.19 -21.80
N GLY A 273 3.02 -13.26 -21.65
CA GLY A 273 2.37 -14.09 -20.63
C GLY A 273 2.67 -15.56 -20.82
N THR A 274 2.61 -16.06 -22.06
CA THR A 274 2.95 -17.45 -22.38
C THR A 274 4.41 -17.76 -22.04
N ALA A 275 5.34 -16.85 -22.32
CA ALA A 275 6.76 -17.03 -21.97
C ALA A 275 6.96 -17.05 -20.44
N LEU A 276 6.39 -16.10 -19.71
CA LEU A 276 6.46 -16.04 -18.25
C LEU A 276 5.89 -17.29 -17.57
N LEU A 277 4.81 -17.85 -18.11
CA LEU A 277 4.19 -19.06 -17.58
C LEU A 277 4.96 -20.33 -17.95
N ASN A 278 5.77 -20.30 -19.01
CA ASN A 278 6.62 -21.43 -19.41
C ASN A 278 8.00 -21.42 -18.72
N ILE A 279 8.23 -20.56 -17.72
CA ILE A 279 9.49 -20.61 -16.97
C ILE A 279 9.69 -22.01 -16.37
N GLU A 280 10.93 -22.49 -16.46
CA GLU A 280 11.25 -23.83 -15.99
C GLU A 280 11.01 -23.95 -14.48
N GLY A 281 10.30 -25.00 -14.06
CA GLY A 281 9.92 -25.19 -12.65
C GLY A 281 8.66 -24.44 -12.21
N GLY A 282 8.02 -23.64 -13.07
CA GLY A 282 6.75 -22.96 -12.75
C GLY A 282 6.83 -22.11 -11.48
N VAL A 283 5.91 -22.31 -10.54
CA VAL A 283 5.91 -21.64 -9.22
C VAL A 283 7.19 -21.88 -8.40
N GLU A 284 7.90 -22.98 -8.66
CA GLU A 284 9.13 -23.39 -7.99
C GLU A 284 10.41 -22.90 -8.69
N ASN A 285 10.29 -22.08 -9.74
CA ASN A 285 11.42 -21.50 -10.46
C ASN A 285 12.38 -20.75 -9.52
N PRO A 286 13.71 -20.84 -9.72
CA PRO A 286 14.71 -20.19 -8.87
C PRO A 286 14.53 -18.67 -8.69
N TYR A 287 14.10 -17.94 -9.73
CA TYR A 287 13.84 -16.49 -9.65
C TYR A 287 12.71 -16.18 -8.65
N LEU A 288 11.60 -16.92 -8.70
CA LEU A 288 10.49 -16.73 -7.74
C LEU A 288 10.89 -17.13 -6.32
N LYS A 289 11.66 -18.21 -6.15
CA LYS A 289 12.21 -18.61 -4.84
C LYS A 289 13.10 -17.55 -4.23
N LYS A 290 14.00 -16.98 -5.04
CA LYS A 290 14.88 -15.89 -4.63
C LYS A 290 14.08 -14.64 -4.26
N ALA A 291 13.02 -14.32 -5.00
CA ALA A 291 12.12 -13.21 -4.67
C ALA A 291 11.43 -13.43 -3.31
N ARG A 292 10.87 -14.62 -3.07
CA ARG A 292 10.25 -14.97 -1.77
C ARG A 292 11.23 -14.87 -0.60
N LEU A 293 12.47 -15.33 -0.80
CA LEU A 293 13.53 -15.20 0.21
C LEU A 293 13.85 -13.73 0.50
N MET A 294 14.03 -12.93 -0.55
CA MET A 294 14.31 -11.49 -0.43
C MET A 294 13.17 -10.75 0.29
N ILE A 295 11.91 -11.04 -0.07
CA ILE A 295 10.73 -10.46 0.58
C ILE A 295 10.75 -10.77 2.08
N ARG A 296 11.05 -12.01 2.45
CA ARG A 296 11.15 -12.42 3.86
C ARG A 296 12.29 -11.68 4.58
N GLU A 297 13.50 -11.73 4.04
CA GLU A 297 14.68 -11.17 4.71
C GLU A 297 14.65 -9.64 4.77
N GLU A 298 14.41 -8.97 3.65
CA GLU A 298 14.37 -7.51 3.59
C GLU A 298 13.09 -6.94 4.17
N GLY A 299 11.97 -7.66 4.05
CA GLY A 299 10.71 -7.27 4.68
C GLY A 299 10.79 -7.31 6.21
N GLU A 300 11.40 -8.34 6.80
CA GLU A 300 11.61 -8.39 8.27
C GLU A 300 12.56 -7.28 8.76
N LYS A 301 13.61 -6.96 7.99
CA LYS A 301 14.49 -5.81 8.27
C LYS A 301 13.72 -4.49 8.20
N LEU A 302 12.92 -4.29 7.15
CA LEU A 302 12.11 -3.09 6.97
C LEU A 302 11.05 -2.97 8.08
N LYS A 303 10.35 -4.06 8.41
CA LYS A 303 9.42 -4.14 9.53
C LYS A 303 10.08 -3.69 10.83
N ALA A 304 11.27 -4.21 11.14
CA ALA A 304 11.99 -3.81 12.35
C ALA A 304 12.37 -2.32 12.36
N LYS A 305 12.72 -1.73 11.20
CA LYS A 305 12.99 -0.28 11.07
C LYS A 305 11.71 0.55 11.27
N LEU A 306 10.59 0.13 10.68
CA LEU A 306 9.28 0.78 10.82
C LEU A 306 8.78 0.71 12.27
N ASP A 307 8.89 -0.45 12.94
CA ASP A 307 8.46 -0.64 14.34
C ASP A 307 9.29 0.21 15.34
N ARG A 308 10.50 0.63 14.97
CA ARG A 308 11.29 1.58 15.77
C ARG A 308 10.69 2.99 15.71
N ILE A 309 9.86 3.30 14.71
CA ILE A 309 9.18 4.59 14.53
C ILE A 309 8.00 4.68 15.52
N ARG A 310 8.11 5.53 16.53
CA ARG A 310 7.05 5.80 17.52
C ARG A 310 5.78 6.19 16.79
N GLY A 311 4.70 5.50 17.12
CA GLY A 311 3.40 5.68 16.48
C GLY A 311 3.14 4.69 15.35
N PHE A 312 4.18 4.04 14.81
CA PHE A 312 4.05 3.01 13.80
C PHE A 312 3.95 1.64 14.47
N LYS A 313 3.15 0.77 13.86
CA LYS A 313 3.08 -0.66 14.16
C LYS A 313 2.95 -1.40 12.84
N ALA A 314 4.03 -2.04 12.41
CA ALA A 314 4.09 -2.79 11.18
C ALA A 314 3.46 -4.19 11.37
N GLY A 315 2.67 -4.62 10.38
CA GLY A 315 2.04 -5.93 10.31
C GLY A 315 3.02 -7.05 9.96
N GLU A 316 2.48 -8.24 9.73
CA GLU A 316 3.25 -9.42 9.33
C GLU A 316 3.78 -9.30 7.90
N VAL A 317 4.96 -9.91 7.65
CA VAL A 317 5.61 -9.94 6.33
C VAL A 317 5.30 -11.28 5.65
N ASN A 318 4.08 -11.41 5.14
CA ASN A 318 3.67 -12.61 4.40
C ASN A 318 3.77 -12.43 2.87
N VAL A 319 4.03 -11.21 2.39
CA VAL A 319 3.97 -10.84 0.97
C VAL A 319 4.86 -9.62 0.70
N ASN A 320 4.99 -9.19 -0.56
CA ASN A 320 5.85 -8.08 -1.01
C ASN A 320 5.40 -6.66 -0.58
N PHE A 321 4.68 -6.53 0.53
CA PHE A 321 4.31 -5.26 1.14
C PHE A 321 3.97 -5.45 2.62
N ILE A 322 4.03 -4.35 3.38
CA ILE A 322 3.76 -4.30 4.82
C ILE A 322 2.62 -3.31 5.06
N PHE A 323 1.61 -3.76 5.80
CA PHE A 323 0.52 -2.91 6.30
C PHE A 323 0.95 -2.27 7.63
N VAL A 324 0.90 -0.95 7.72
CA VAL A 324 1.43 -0.21 8.88
C VAL A 324 0.32 0.62 9.51
N ASN A 325 0.02 0.35 10.77
CA ASN A 325 -0.85 1.20 11.58
C ASN A 325 -0.04 2.38 12.10
N ILE A 326 -0.53 3.59 11.82
CA ILE A 326 0.04 4.86 12.26
C ILE A 326 -0.95 5.70 13.07
N SER A 327 -2.04 5.11 13.58
CA SER A 327 -3.07 5.81 14.39
C SER A 327 -2.51 6.56 15.62
N LYS A 328 -1.33 6.14 16.10
CA LYS A 328 -0.63 6.77 17.23
C LYS A 328 0.50 7.69 16.81
N PHE A 329 0.62 7.96 15.51
CA PHE A 329 1.61 8.86 14.95
C PHE A 329 1.11 10.30 14.95
N MET A 330 2.04 11.25 14.85
CA MET A 330 1.72 12.69 14.86
C MET A 330 1.02 13.19 13.59
N LEU A 331 1.07 12.41 12.51
CA LEU A 331 0.46 12.71 11.22
C LEU A 331 -0.55 11.61 10.85
N ASP A 332 -1.64 12.00 10.21
CA ASP A 332 -2.55 11.06 9.56
C ASP A 332 -1.93 10.50 8.26
N SER A 333 -2.50 9.41 7.73
CA SER A 333 -1.96 8.71 6.57
C SER A 333 -1.96 9.54 5.30
N THR A 334 -2.94 10.42 5.13
CA THR A 334 -3.06 11.29 3.96
C THR A 334 -1.95 12.34 3.97
N GLU A 335 -1.75 13.01 5.11
CA GLU A 335 -0.72 14.03 5.27
C GLU A 335 0.69 13.45 5.20
N LEU A 336 0.93 12.32 5.87
CA LEU A 336 2.21 11.62 5.78
C LEU A 336 2.54 11.21 4.34
N SER A 337 1.56 10.65 3.62
CA SER A 337 1.77 10.22 2.23
C SER A 337 2.06 11.41 1.31
N ALA A 338 1.34 12.54 1.48
CA ALA A 338 1.57 13.75 0.70
C ALA A 338 2.96 14.34 0.96
N ARG A 339 3.40 14.39 2.22
CA ARG A 339 4.73 14.87 2.58
C ARG A 339 5.82 13.97 2.03
N LEU A 340 5.70 12.65 2.15
CA LEU A 340 6.66 11.72 1.54
C LEU A 340 6.73 11.89 0.02
N ALA A 341 5.59 12.08 -0.64
CA ALA A 341 5.53 12.34 -2.08
C ALA A 341 6.29 13.62 -2.47
N ALA A 342 6.23 14.67 -1.65
CA ALA A 342 7.03 15.89 -1.83
C ALA A 342 8.55 15.67 -1.67
N HIS A 343 8.96 14.59 -0.99
CA HIS A 343 10.35 14.11 -0.90
C HIS A 343 10.69 13.05 -1.96
N GLY A 344 9.82 12.86 -2.97
CA GLY A 344 10.03 11.88 -4.04
C GLY A 344 9.79 10.44 -3.63
N VAL A 345 9.16 10.17 -2.47
CA VAL A 345 8.86 8.81 -2.00
C VAL A 345 7.36 8.58 -1.94
N LEU A 346 6.83 7.64 -2.73
CA LEU A 346 5.40 7.33 -2.72
C LEU A 346 5.09 6.15 -1.82
N VAL A 347 4.15 6.32 -0.90
CA VAL A 347 3.56 5.23 -0.12
C VAL A 347 2.07 5.15 -0.39
N ARG A 348 1.43 4.01 -0.08
CA ARG A 348 -0.01 3.87 -0.29
C ARG A 348 -0.77 4.37 0.94
N ASP A 349 -1.43 5.52 0.84
CA ASP A 349 -2.43 5.98 1.81
C ASP A 349 -3.61 5.01 1.85
N CYS A 350 -3.88 4.33 2.96
CA CYS A 350 -4.99 3.38 3.03
C CYS A 350 -6.36 4.02 3.30
N SER A 351 -6.48 5.36 3.26
CA SER A 351 -7.75 6.05 3.55
C SER A 351 -8.91 5.78 2.59
N SER A 352 -8.61 5.29 1.39
CA SER A 352 -9.63 4.89 0.43
C SER A 352 -10.19 3.48 0.66
N PHE A 353 -9.58 2.69 1.55
CA PHE A 353 -10.08 1.35 1.89
C PHE A 353 -11.18 1.48 2.94
N HIS A 354 -12.27 0.76 2.71
CA HIS A 354 -13.43 0.80 3.61
C HIS A 354 -13.03 0.40 5.04
N GLY A 355 -13.43 1.20 6.02
CA GLY A 355 -13.24 0.90 7.45
C GLY A 355 -11.86 1.26 8.02
N LEU A 356 -10.90 1.77 7.23
CA LEU A 356 -9.54 2.07 7.72
C LEU A 356 -9.32 3.51 8.21
N GLY A 357 -10.20 4.45 7.89
CA GLY A 357 -9.99 5.86 8.28
C GLY A 357 -8.68 6.40 7.73
N LYS A 358 -7.95 7.24 8.47
CA LYS A 358 -6.64 7.77 8.05
C LYS A 358 -5.49 7.26 8.90
N ASP A 359 -5.65 6.04 9.39
CA ASP A 359 -4.78 5.47 10.43
C ASP A 359 -3.74 4.50 9.87
N TYR A 360 -3.71 4.28 8.56
CA TYR A 360 -2.92 3.22 7.95
C TYR A 360 -2.24 3.64 6.66
N ILE A 361 -1.02 3.17 6.47
CA ILE A 361 -0.33 3.17 5.19
C ILE A 361 0.06 1.75 4.81
N ARG A 362 0.32 1.53 3.53
CA ARG A 362 0.96 0.32 3.04
C ARG A 362 2.22 0.69 2.27
N VAL A 363 3.30 -0.04 2.53
CA VAL A 363 4.60 0.16 1.86
C VAL A 363 5.04 -1.15 1.22
N ALA A 364 5.50 -1.11 -0.03
CA ALA A 364 6.09 -2.28 -0.67
C ALA A 364 7.36 -2.74 0.05
N VAL A 365 7.73 -4.02 -0.09
CA VAL A 365 9.07 -4.49 0.26
C VAL A 365 9.93 -4.36 -0.99
N ARG A 366 11.01 -3.59 -0.90
CA ARG A 366 11.94 -3.34 -2.02
C ARG A 366 13.37 -3.77 -1.65
N THR A 367 14.37 -3.34 -2.43
CA THR A 367 15.78 -3.61 -2.13
C THR A 367 16.21 -2.96 -0.80
N ALA A 368 17.29 -3.47 -0.19
CA ALA A 368 17.81 -2.92 1.06
C ALA A 368 18.08 -1.41 0.99
N GLU A 369 18.69 -0.96 -0.12
CA GLU A 369 19.02 0.45 -0.37
C GLU A 369 17.76 1.32 -0.50
N GLU A 370 16.77 0.86 -1.26
CA GLU A 370 15.50 1.58 -1.42
C GLU A 370 14.72 1.62 -0.10
N ASN A 371 14.73 0.53 0.67
CA ASN A 371 14.11 0.46 1.99
C ASN A 371 14.77 1.47 2.95
N ASP A 372 16.10 1.64 2.89
CA ASP A 372 16.81 2.66 3.66
C ASP A 372 16.45 4.08 3.24
N LYS A 373 16.28 4.34 1.94
CA LYS A 373 15.80 5.63 1.43
C LYS A 373 14.39 5.97 1.93
N LEU A 374 13.49 4.99 2.02
CA LEU A 374 12.16 5.18 2.62
C LEU A 374 12.27 5.61 4.09
N ILE A 375 13.10 4.92 4.89
CA ILE A 375 13.27 5.25 6.31
C ILE A 375 13.90 6.64 6.50
N ALA A 376 14.88 7.00 5.66
CA ALA A 376 15.47 8.34 5.66
C ALA A 376 14.41 9.41 5.35
N ALA A 377 13.61 9.24 4.30
CA ALA A 377 12.56 10.18 3.93
C ALA A 377 11.49 10.35 5.03
N ILE A 378 11.12 9.27 5.73
CA ILE A 378 10.23 9.38 6.90
C ILE A 378 10.89 10.22 8.01
N GLY A 379 12.20 10.05 8.23
CA GLY A 379 12.98 10.86 9.16
C GLY A 379 13.02 12.35 8.78
N ASP A 380 13.16 12.65 7.50
CA ASP A 380 13.15 14.02 6.98
C ASP A 380 11.77 14.67 7.15
N VAL A 381 10.69 13.95 6.85
CA VAL A 381 9.31 14.40 7.07
C VAL A 381 9.04 14.69 8.55
N ILE A 382 9.48 13.82 9.46
CA ILE A 382 9.35 14.04 10.91
C ILE A 382 10.11 15.30 11.33
N THR A 383 11.32 15.48 10.83
CA THR A 383 12.18 16.63 11.15
C THR A 383 11.56 17.93 10.65
N GLN A 384 11.08 17.94 9.41
CA GLN A 384 10.40 19.07 8.80
C GLN A 384 9.12 19.44 9.57
N TRP A 385 8.26 18.46 9.84
CA TRP A 385 7.05 18.67 10.62
C TRP A 385 7.37 19.22 12.02
N GLY A 386 8.40 18.69 12.68
CA GLY A 386 8.84 19.18 13.98
C GLY A 386 9.28 20.66 13.96
N LYS A 387 9.97 21.10 12.89
CA LYS A 387 10.33 22.51 12.68
C LYS A 387 9.09 23.39 12.48
N GLU A 388 8.13 22.94 11.67
CA GLU A 388 6.88 23.65 11.43
C GLU A 388 6.06 23.83 12.72
N GLN A 389 5.94 22.77 13.53
CA GLN A 389 5.27 22.85 14.82
C GLN A 389 5.99 23.78 15.79
N ALA A 390 7.33 23.69 15.88
CA ALA A 390 8.11 24.60 16.73
C ALA A 390 7.90 26.07 16.33
N LYS A 391 7.84 26.38 15.04
CA LYS A 391 7.56 27.74 14.54
C LYS A 391 6.14 28.21 14.90
N SER A 392 5.14 27.34 14.73
CA SER A 392 3.75 27.66 15.08
C SER A 392 3.56 27.88 16.58
N GLU A 393 4.13 27.00 17.41
CA GLU A 393 4.09 27.14 18.87
C GLU A 393 4.85 28.39 19.32
N LEU A 394 5.97 28.71 18.67
CA LEU A 394 6.71 29.94 18.95
C LEU A 394 5.86 31.18 18.70
N GLN A 395 5.15 31.23 17.57
CA GLN A 395 4.25 32.33 17.26
C GLN A 395 3.12 32.44 18.29
N HIS A 396 2.50 31.31 18.67
CA HIS A 396 1.48 31.28 19.71
C HIS A 396 2.00 31.79 21.07
N VAL A 397 3.24 31.43 21.43
CA VAL A 397 3.90 31.89 22.64
C VAL A 397 4.14 33.41 22.61
N ILE A 398 4.58 33.96 21.47
CA ILE A 398 4.78 35.40 21.29
C ILE A 398 3.45 36.15 21.43
N GLU A 399 2.39 35.68 20.75
CA GLU A 399 1.05 36.25 20.81
C GLU A 399 0.51 36.22 22.26
N LYS A 400 0.57 35.08 22.92
CA LYS A 400 0.06 34.93 24.29
C LYS A 400 0.86 35.74 25.32
N ALA A 401 2.19 35.82 25.16
CA ALA A 401 3.02 36.64 26.01
C ALA A 401 2.68 38.13 25.90
N SER A 402 2.20 38.58 24.74
CA SER A 402 1.74 39.96 24.54
C SER A 402 0.42 40.26 25.27
N GLU A 403 -0.41 39.25 25.55
CA GLU A 403 -1.73 39.40 26.17
C GLU A 403 -1.74 39.17 27.69
N GLU A 404 -1.07 38.12 28.19
CA GLU A 404 -1.20 37.66 29.58
C GLU A 404 0.10 37.77 30.40
N GLY A 405 1.20 38.20 29.77
CA GLY A 405 2.53 38.17 30.37
C GLY A 405 3.08 36.75 30.57
N ILE A 406 4.30 36.66 31.10
CA ILE A 406 5.07 35.40 31.07
C ILE A 406 4.74 34.52 32.26
N GLY A 407 4.13 33.37 31.97
CA GLY A 407 3.87 32.33 32.96
C GLY A 407 3.92 30.95 32.32
N GLY A 408 4.90 30.13 32.71
CA GLY A 408 4.98 28.73 32.29
C GLY A 408 3.67 27.98 32.62
N ARG A 409 3.25 27.10 31.71
CA ARG A 409 2.02 26.29 31.87
C ARG A 409 2.19 25.28 33.01
N LYS A 410 2.01 25.72 34.26
CA LYS A 410 2.10 24.88 35.48
C LYS A 410 1.06 23.75 35.51
N THR A 411 0.04 23.82 34.65
CA THR A 411 -1.00 22.81 34.46
C THR A 411 -0.68 21.81 33.33
N CYS A 412 0.50 21.91 32.71
CA CYS A 412 0.93 20.94 31.71
C CYS A 412 1.13 19.57 32.35
N GLU A 413 0.62 18.50 31.73
CA GLU A 413 0.77 17.13 32.22
C GLU A 413 2.23 16.69 32.35
N TYR A 414 3.13 17.33 31.59
CA TYR A 414 4.57 17.08 31.60
C TYR A 414 5.34 18.00 32.56
N TYR A 415 4.68 18.86 33.34
CA TYR A 415 5.39 19.80 34.24
C TYR A 415 5.86 19.10 35.54
N PRO A 416 7.15 19.22 35.93
CA PRO A 416 8.27 19.79 35.16
C PRO A 416 8.89 18.78 34.16
N CYS A 417 9.12 19.22 32.93
CA CYS A 417 9.69 18.43 31.83
C CYS A 417 11.20 18.16 32.01
N HIS A 418 11.96 19.09 32.59
CA HIS A 418 13.42 18.99 32.75
C HIS A 418 13.86 19.09 34.21
N PHE A 419 13.38 20.09 34.95
CA PHE A 419 13.75 20.31 36.36
C PHE A 419 12.71 21.12 37.11
N GLU A 420 12.69 21.00 38.44
CA GLU A 420 11.78 21.74 39.32
C GLU A 420 12.03 23.26 39.23
N GLY A 421 10.95 24.04 39.02
CA GLY A 421 11.05 25.50 38.85
C GLY A 421 11.39 25.96 37.42
N GLN A 422 11.41 25.06 36.43
CA GLN A 422 11.62 25.43 35.03
C GLN A 422 10.54 26.38 34.48
N ASN A 423 10.92 27.20 33.51
CA ASN A 423 10.01 27.97 32.68
C ASN A 423 9.64 27.17 31.42
N CYS A 424 8.34 26.91 31.24
CA CYS A 424 7.76 26.21 30.09
C CYS A 424 7.31 27.15 28.96
N THR A 425 7.71 28.42 28.97
CA THR A 425 7.42 29.37 27.87
C THR A 425 7.78 28.78 26.50
N PHE A 426 8.93 28.10 26.39
CA PHE A 426 9.35 27.41 25.17
C PHE A 426 9.22 25.90 25.34
N CYS A 427 7.99 25.37 25.30
CA CYS A 427 7.76 23.92 25.27
C CYS A 427 8.48 23.26 24.07
N PHE A 428 8.54 23.96 22.94
CA PHE A 428 9.46 23.68 21.84
C PHE A 428 10.52 24.76 21.77
N CYS A 429 11.79 24.36 21.64
CA CYS A 429 12.91 25.30 21.58
C CYS A 429 12.86 26.08 20.25
N PRO A 430 12.89 27.43 20.27
CA PRO A 430 12.85 28.24 19.05
C PRO A 430 14.10 28.07 18.18
N PHE A 431 15.17 27.48 18.73
CA PHE A 431 16.45 27.28 18.05
C PHE A 431 16.62 25.85 17.53
N TYR A 432 15.59 24.99 17.56
CA TYR A 432 15.76 23.59 17.19
C TYR A 432 15.81 23.35 15.67
N PRO A 433 16.77 22.53 15.16
CA PRO A 433 17.98 22.07 15.84
C PRO A 433 19.04 23.17 15.84
N CYS A 434 19.73 23.37 16.97
CA CYS A 434 20.77 24.41 17.09
C CYS A 434 22.18 23.89 16.79
N GLU A 435 22.35 22.56 16.80
CA GLU A 435 23.61 21.86 16.44
C GLU A 435 24.86 22.33 17.21
N ASN A 436 24.66 22.90 18.40
CA ASN A 436 25.73 23.43 19.24
C ASN A 436 25.88 22.59 20.52
N GLU A 437 26.95 21.81 20.61
CA GLU A 437 27.19 20.88 21.72
C GLU A 437 27.37 21.59 23.08
N ARG A 438 27.71 22.88 23.08
CA ARG A 438 27.82 23.67 24.33
C ARG A 438 26.48 23.88 25.02
N THR A 439 25.37 23.64 24.31
CA THR A 439 24.03 23.65 24.91
C THR A 439 23.75 22.42 25.78
N GLY A 440 24.63 21.41 25.74
CA GLY A 440 24.35 20.05 26.24
C GLY A 440 23.65 19.16 25.21
N GLY A 441 23.25 19.72 24.05
CA GLY A 441 22.72 18.94 22.95
C GLY A 441 23.80 18.09 22.27
N LYS A 442 23.38 16.99 21.65
CA LYS A 442 24.30 16.07 20.98
C LYS A 442 23.62 15.37 19.81
N TRP A 443 24.38 15.06 18.77
CA TRP A 443 23.94 14.13 17.74
C TRP A 443 23.83 12.74 18.34
N ILE A 444 22.62 12.23 18.43
CA ILE A 444 22.39 10.84 18.80
C ILE A 444 22.07 10.03 17.55
N GLU A 445 22.52 8.79 17.54
CA GLU A 445 21.93 7.83 16.63
C GLU A 445 20.49 7.62 17.05
N SER A 446 19.58 7.94 16.13
CA SER A 446 18.18 7.63 16.31
C SER A 446 18.06 6.12 16.48
N SER A 447 17.22 5.69 17.42
CA SER A 447 16.79 4.29 17.55
C SER A 447 16.27 3.69 16.23
N ARG A 448 15.97 4.52 15.23
CA ARG A 448 15.44 4.19 13.90
C ARG A 448 16.46 4.24 12.75
N GLY A 449 17.73 4.53 13.03
CA GLY A 449 18.74 4.82 12.01
C GLY A 449 18.77 6.32 11.64
N GLY A 450 19.96 6.82 11.28
CA GLY A 450 20.22 8.24 11.05
C GLY A 450 20.69 9.00 12.30
N LYS A 451 21.27 10.19 12.11
CA LYS A 451 21.68 11.09 13.19
C LYS A 451 20.59 12.13 13.44
N VAL A 452 20.11 12.24 14.67
CA VAL A 452 19.14 13.24 15.09
C VAL A 452 19.76 14.10 16.18
N TRP A 453 19.55 15.41 16.10
CA TRP A 453 19.99 16.33 17.14
C TRP A 453 19.10 16.19 18.38
N SER A 454 19.66 15.72 19.50
CA SER A 454 18.95 15.62 20.77
C SER A 454 19.25 16.83 21.65
N CYS A 455 18.19 17.51 22.11
CA CYS A 455 18.27 18.60 23.08
C CYS A 455 17.88 18.17 24.51
N VAL A 456 17.75 16.86 24.78
CA VAL A 456 17.17 16.36 26.06
C VAL A 456 17.92 16.86 27.30
N ASP A 457 19.24 17.05 27.18
CA ASP A 457 20.11 17.51 28.26
C ASP A 457 20.26 19.06 28.28
N CYS A 458 19.59 19.78 27.36
CA CYS A 458 19.63 21.24 27.31
C CYS A 458 18.58 21.86 28.24
N HIS A 459 19.04 22.64 29.21
CA HIS A 459 18.17 23.34 30.16
C HIS A 459 18.15 24.86 29.97
N LEU A 460 18.92 25.38 29.01
CA LEU A 460 19.19 26.81 28.88
C LEU A 460 17.91 27.62 28.61
N VAL A 461 17.10 27.20 27.65
CA VAL A 461 15.84 27.88 27.29
C VAL A 461 14.74 27.73 28.33
N HIS A 462 14.95 26.85 29.32
CA HIS A 462 14.01 26.60 30.42
C HIS A 462 14.36 27.38 31.70
N LYS A 463 15.50 28.08 31.74
CA LYS A 463 15.80 29.03 32.82
C LYS A 463 14.93 30.27 32.65
N LYS A 464 14.27 30.71 33.73
CA LYS A 464 13.33 31.85 33.70
C LYS A 464 13.90 33.10 33.04
N GLU A 465 15.12 33.50 33.41
CA GLU A 465 15.79 34.69 32.88
C GLU A 465 16.18 34.55 31.41
N THR A 466 16.67 33.37 31.01
CA THR A 466 17.01 33.08 29.61
C THR A 466 15.76 33.09 28.74
N ALA A 467 14.69 32.42 29.18
CA ALA A 467 13.43 32.38 28.48
C ALA A 467 12.84 33.79 28.29
N GLN A 468 12.90 34.62 29.34
CA GLN A 468 12.48 36.02 29.27
C GLN A 468 13.25 36.78 28.19
N LYS A 469 14.60 36.74 28.22
CA LYS A 469 15.44 37.46 27.26
C LYS A 469 15.24 36.99 25.82
N ILE A 470 15.04 35.69 25.60
CA ILE A 470 14.71 35.15 24.28
C ILE A 470 13.37 35.75 23.83
N LEU A 471 12.35 35.69 24.68
CA LEU A 471 11.03 36.19 24.34
C LEU A 471 11.01 37.70 24.08
N ASP A 472 11.76 38.50 24.86
CA ASP A 472 11.93 39.94 24.63
C ASP A 472 12.58 40.24 23.27
N CYS A 473 13.45 39.36 22.77
CA CYS A 473 13.99 39.49 21.41
C CYS A 473 12.94 39.15 20.36
N LEU A 474 12.09 38.14 20.62
CA LEU A 474 11.10 37.63 19.68
C LEU A 474 9.82 38.47 19.60
N MET A 475 9.49 39.24 20.64
CA MET A 475 8.35 40.17 20.66
C MET A 475 8.62 41.49 19.94
N GLN A 476 9.81 41.68 19.35
CA GLN A 476 10.14 42.87 18.57
C GLN A 476 9.44 42.82 17.21
N GLU A 477 9.16 44.00 16.62
CA GLU A 477 8.64 44.05 15.25
C GLU A 477 9.72 43.58 14.26
N GLY A 478 9.43 42.55 13.46
CA GLY A 478 10.38 42.01 12.48
C GLY A 478 10.00 40.61 11.97
N ASP A 479 10.82 40.09 11.07
CA ASP A 479 10.69 38.71 10.59
C ASP A 479 11.11 37.72 11.69
N THR A 480 10.26 36.74 11.99
CA THR A 480 10.47 35.79 13.09
C THR A 480 11.77 35.00 12.95
N ASP A 481 12.17 34.61 11.73
CA ASP A 481 13.37 33.80 11.53
C ASP A 481 14.64 34.65 11.77
N GLU A 482 14.61 35.94 11.39
CA GLU A 482 15.66 36.90 11.74
C GLU A 482 15.69 37.20 13.24
N LEU A 483 14.54 37.33 13.90
CA LEU A 483 14.46 37.54 15.34
C LEU A 483 14.99 36.34 16.13
N VAL A 484 14.78 35.11 15.63
CA VAL A 484 15.40 33.90 16.20
C VAL A 484 16.92 33.95 16.09
N LYS A 485 17.49 34.36 14.95
CA LYS A 485 18.95 34.54 14.81
C LYS A 485 19.48 35.61 15.77
N VAL A 486 18.76 36.72 15.91
CA VAL A 486 19.09 37.79 16.85
C VAL A 486 19.05 37.30 18.29
N ALA A 487 18.01 36.54 18.66
CA ALA A 487 17.86 35.96 19.99
C ALA A 487 18.99 34.95 20.29
N TRP A 488 19.38 34.13 19.31
CA TRP A 488 20.54 33.24 19.46
C TRP A 488 21.81 34.03 19.75
N LYS A 489 22.14 35.02 18.91
CA LYS A 489 23.35 35.82 19.04
C LYS A 489 23.40 36.65 20.32
N LYS A 490 22.28 37.25 20.72
CA LYS A 490 22.21 38.14 21.89
C LYS A 490 22.05 37.41 23.21
N VAL A 491 21.41 36.24 23.22
CA VAL A 491 21.00 35.55 24.45
C VAL A 491 21.70 34.22 24.61
N MET A 492 21.78 33.40 23.56
CA MET A 492 22.37 32.06 23.64
C MET A 492 23.91 32.09 23.57
N GLU A 493 24.51 32.74 22.58
CA GLU A 493 25.97 32.80 22.44
C GLU A 493 26.72 33.29 23.71
N PRO A 494 26.22 34.28 24.46
CA PRO A 494 26.91 34.74 25.68
C PRO A 494 26.83 33.78 26.88
N ILE A 495 25.90 32.82 26.87
CA ILE A 495 25.68 31.88 28.00
C ILE A 495 26.13 30.45 27.71
N LEU A 496 26.47 30.16 26.45
CA LEU A 496 27.19 28.97 26.02
C LEU A 496 28.66 29.12 26.37
#